data_AF-A0A2V6XY87-F1
#
_entry.id   AF-A0A2V6XY87-F1
#
_cell.length_a   1.000
_cell.length_b   1.000
_cell.length_c   1.000
_cell.angle_alpha   90.00
_cell.angle_beta   90.00
_cell.angle_gamma   90.00
#
_symmetry.space_group_name_H-M   'P 1'
#
loop_
_entity.id
_entity.type
_entity.pdbx_description
1 polymer ?
#
loop_
_entity_poly.entity_id
_entity_poly.type
_entity_poly.pdbx_seq_one_letter_code
_entity_poly.pdbx_strand_id
1 'polypeptide(L)'
;MAVPPSFLTAFVADFADGLKAADAKQPQAVNQRSEKIFQPGIGPHTEAQTVRLVLDEMRAARPTRYSRVEFAVPYPTERRQKCDLAVHAGGEHWFIEVKMWRLMGDNGKPNDDILVHVLSPYAQHRSALTDCEKLSRSGFTGRKAILIYGYEAEGWPLSLVIDAFQTLARTRTHLSECQSASFDELCHPIHLSGAVYGWELLGITPHMDVSKLQ
;
A
#
# COMPACT_ATOMS: atom_id res chain seq x y z
N MET A 1 -6.95 -27.09 -16.94
CA MET A 1 -7.51 -26.29 -15.83
C MET A 1 -6.53 -25.15 -15.58
N ALA A 2 -7.01 -23.90 -15.51
CA ALA A 2 -6.14 -22.78 -15.19
C ALA A 2 -5.66 -22.90 -13.74
N VAL A 3 -4.37 -22.62 -13.50
CA VAL A 3 -3.83 -22.51 -12.14
C VAL A 3 -4.49 -21.30 -11.49
N PRO A 4 -5.09 -21.42 -10.29
CA PRO A 4 -5.68 -20.27 -9.61
C PRO A 4 -4.61 -19.19 -9.36
N PRO A 5 -4.96 -17.90 -9.42
CA PRO A 5 -4.01 -16.83 -9.18
C PRO A 5 -3.39 -16.96 -7.78
N SER A 6 -2.15 -16.50 -7.63
CA SER A 6 -1.49 -16.44 -6.32
C SER A 6 -2.30 -15.57 -5.35
N PHE A 7 -2.11 -15.75 -4.03
CA PHE A 7 -2.78 -14.90 -3.04
C PHE A 7 -2.52 -13.42 -3.31
N LEU A 8 -1.28 -13.02 -3.58
CA LEU A 8 -0.93 -11.62 -3.79
C LEU A 8 -1.60 -11.04 -5.04
N THR A 9 -1.63 -11.79 -6.15
CA THR A 9 -2.34 -11.40 -7.37
C THR A 9 -3.82 -11.15 -7.08
N ALA A 10 -4.46 -12.08 -6.35
CA ALA A 10 -5.86 -11.94 -5.97
C ALA A 10 -6.08 -10.79 -4.98
N PHE A 11 -5.16 -10.57 -4.03
CA PHE A 11 -5.24 -9.49 -3.06
C PHE A 11 -5.16 -8.11 -3.72
N VAL A 12 -4.23 -7.93 -4.67
CA VAL A 12 -4.08 -6.68 -5.42
C VAL A 12 -5.34 -6.36 -6.23
N ALA A 13 -5.90 -7.36 -6.92
CA ALA A 13 -7.15 -7.21 -7.67
C ALA A 13 -8.33 -6.89 -6.74
N ASP A 14 -8.52 -7.67 -5.68
CA ASP A 14 -9.61 -7.46 -4.72
C ASP A 14 -9.47 -6.10 -4.00
N PHE A 15 -8.24 -5.59 -3.79
CA PHE A 15 -8.01 -4.26 -3.22
C PHE A 15 -8.43 -3.14 -4.17
N ALA A 16 -8.16 -3.28 -5.48
CA ALA A 16 -8.64 -2.34 -6.50
C ALA A 16 -10.18 -2.34 -6.60
N ASP A 17 -10.81 -3.52 -6.57
CA ASP A 17 -12.26 -3.65 -6.51
C ASP A 17 -12.85 -3.05 -5.22
N GLY A 18 -12.18 -3.28 -4.08
CA GLY A 18 -12.57 -2.72 -2.79
C GLY A 18 -12.44 -1.19 -2.74
N LEU A 19 -11.46 -0.60 -3.43
CA LEU A 19 -11.37 0.86 -3.61
C LEU A 19 -12.61 1.39 -4.34
N LYS A 20 -12.99 0.77 -5.47
CA LYS A 20 -14.20 1.18 -6.22
C LYS A 20 -15.47 1.02 -5.38
N ALA A 21 -15.61 -0.11 -4.69
CA ALA A 21 -16.80 -0.41 -3.87
C ALA A 21 -16.93 0.55 -2.67
N ALA A 22 -15.81 0.89 -2.03
CA ALA A 22 -15.80 1.82 -0.90
C ALA A 22 -16.06 3.25 -1.38
N ASP A 23 -15.46 3.65 -2.50
CA ASP A 23 -15.66 4.97 -3.10
C ASP A 23 -17.10 5.18 -3.57
N ALA A 24 -17.77 4.15 -4.12
CA ALA A 24 -19.16 4.21 -4.53
C ALA A 24 -20.14 4.58 -3.38
N LYS A 25 -19.72 4.40 -2.13
CA LYS A 25 -20.47 4.84 -0.93
C LYS A 25 -20.27 6.32 -0.60
N GLN A 26 -19.45 7.01 -1.38
CA GLN A 26 -19.12 8.43 -1.29
C GLN A 26 -18.72 8.85 0.13
N PRO A 27 -17.77 8.14 0.78
CA PRO A 27 -17.36 8.47 2.13
C PRO A 27 -16.76 9.88 2.16
N GLN A 28 -16.87 10.55 3.31
CA GLN A 28 -16.32 11.89 3.49
C GLN A 28 -15.30 11.90 4.61
N ALA A 29 -14.10 12.37 4.29
CA ALA A 29 -13.07 12.62 5.28
C ALA A 29 -13.26 14.00 5.91
N VAL A 30 -12.78 14.16 7.15
CA VAL A 30 -12.79 15.43 7.87
C VAL A 30 -11.37 15.83 8.19
N ASN A 31 -11.02 17.10 7.93
CA ASN A 31 -9.76 17.65 8.35
C ASN A 31 -9.72 17.75 9.88
N GLN A 32 -8.79 17.04 10.52
CA GLN A 32 -8.70 17.00 11.99
C GLN A 32 -8.37 18.35 12.64
N ARG A 33 -7.76 19.29 11.90
CA ARG A 33 -7.36 20.61 12.43
C ARG A 33 -8.43 21.67 12.25
N SER A 34 -9.03 21.71 11.06
CA SER A 34 -10.00 22.75 10.71
C SER A 34 -11.46 22.30 10.79
N GLU A 35 -11.71 21.02 11.06
CA GLU A 35 -13.03 20.37 11.04
C GLU A 35 -13.76 20.49 9.69
N LYS A 36 -13.07 20.98 8.65
CA LYS A 36 -13.61 21.11 7.31
C LYS A 36 -13.82 19.72 6.72
N ILE A 37 -15.03 19.49 6.19
CA ILE A 37 -15.38 18.29 5.45
C ILE A 37 -14.75 18.38 4.05
N PHE A 38 -14.06 17.32 3.65
CA PHE A 38 -13.50 17.18 2.31
C PHE A 38 -14.58 16.75 1.30
N GLN A 39 -14.25 16.82 0.01
CA GLN A 39 -15.17 16.37 -1.03
C GLN A 39 -15.44 14.86 -0.89
N PRO A 40 -16.63 14.38 -1.31
CA PRO A 40 -16.95 12.96 -1.24
C PRO A 40 -16.03 12.09 -2.09
N GLY A 41 -15.82 10.87 -1.60
CA GLY A 41 -15.02 9.83 -2.23
C GLY A 41 -13.90 9.34 -1.33
N ILE A 42 -13.30 8.21 -1.69
CA ILE A 42 -12.25 7.58 -0.89
C ILE A 42 -10.93 8.35 -0.91
N GLY A 43 -10.73 9.15 -1.97
CA GLY A 43 -9.52 9.91 -2.26
C GLY A 43 -8.96 10.72 -1.10
N PRO A 44 -9.75 11.56 -0.40
CA PRO A 44 -9.27 12.40 0.71
C PRO A 44 -8.95 11.70 2.03
N HIS A 45 -9.32 10.43 2.21
CA HIS A 45 -9.05 9.69 3.45
C HIS A 45 -7.56 9.45 3.69
N THR A 46 -7.15 9.31 4.95
CA THR A 46 -5.78 8.90 5.27
C THR A 46 -5.54 7.45 4.84
N GLU A 47 -4.28 7.06 4.62
CA GLU A 47 -3.90 5.68 4.24
C GLU A 47 -4.55 4.62 5.13
N ALA A 48 -4.45 4.77 6.46
CA ALA A 48 -5.05 3.84 7.41
C ALA A 48 -6.59 3.77 7.32
N GLN A 49 -7.25 4.91 7.05
CA GLN A 49 -8.70 4.94 6.87
C GLN A 49 -9.11 4.28 5.54
N THR A 50 -8.40 4.57 4.45
CA THR A 50 -8.63 3.95 3.15
C THR A 50 -8.47 2.44 3.24
N VAL A 51 -7.36 1.95 3.82
CA VAL A 51 -7.11 0.51 3.99
C VAL A 51 -8.26 -0.16 4.77
N ARG A 52 -8.77 0.49 5.83
CA ARG A 52 -9.92 -0.02 6.59
C ARG A 52 -11.18 -0.13 5.72
N LEU A 53 -11.55 0.95 5.03
CA LEU A 53 -12.74 1.00 4.17
C LEU A 53 -12.67 -0.08 3.08
N VAL A 54 -11.54 -0.18 2.39
CA VAL A 54 -11.30 -1.16 1.32
C VAL A 54 -11.40 -2.58 1.85
N LEU A 55 -10.77 -2.89 2.99
CA LEU A 55 -10.79 -4.22 3.57
C LEU A 55 -12.20 -4.62 4.06
N ASP A 56 -13.02 -3.67 4.49
CA ASP A 56 -14.41 -3.95 4.86
C ASP A 56 -15.25 -4.35 3.63
N GLU A 57 -15.04 -3.71 2.46
CA GLU A 57 -15.66 -4.15 1.20
C GLU A 57 -15.13 -5.50 0.72
N MET A 58 -13.81 -5.72 0.80
CA MET A 58 -13.20 -7.00 0.43
C MET A 58 -13.76 -8.15 1.28
N ARG A 59 -13.93 -7.93 2.59
CA ARG A 59 -14.55 -8.90 3.51
C ARG A 59 -16.01 -9.17 3.15
N ALA A 60 -16.78 -8.13 2.80
CA ALA A 60 -18.17 -8.31 2.37
C ALA A 60 -18.26 -9.12 1.06
N ALA A 61 -17.38 -8.86 0.09
CA ALA A 61 -17.39 -9.52 -1.21
C ALA A 61 -16.77 -10.94 -1.21
N ARG A 62 -15.82 -11.21 -0.29
CA ARG A 62 -15.04 -12.45 -0.22
C ARG A 62 -14.86 -12.90 1.25
N PRO A 63 -15.95 -13.19 1.98
CA PRO A 63 -15.90 -13.43 3.43
C PRO A 63 -15.01 -14.60 3.85
N THR A 64 -14.93 -15.66 3.04
CA THR A 64 -14.05 -16.80 3.33
C THR A 64 -12.57 -16.42 3.23
N ARG A 65 -12.17 -15.67 2.20
CA ARG A 65 -10.76 -15.30 1.94
C ARG A 65 -10.23 -14.31 2.97
N TYR A 66 -11.06 -13.35 3.38
CA TYR A 66 -10.68 -12.28 4.30
C TYR A 66 -11.29 -12.42 5.71
N SER A 67 -11.68 -13.65 6.07
CA SER A 67 -12.25 -13.97 7.39
C SER A 67 -11.33 -13.65 8.57
N ARG A 68 -10.01 -13.63 8.34
CA ARG A 68 -8.99 -13.41 9.37
C ARG A 68 -7.98 -12.37 8.89
N VAL A 69 -8.29 -11.11 9.17
CA VAL A 69 -7.44 -9.97 8.87
C VAL A 69 -7.28 -9.12 10.13
N GLU A 70 -6.04 -8.88 10.54
CA GLU A 70 -5.67 -8.05 11.67
C GLU A 70 -5.00 -6.77 11.19
N PHE A 71 -5.29 -5.64 11.84
CA PHE A 71 -4.68 -4.35 11.53
C PHE A 71 -3.63 -3.99 12.57
N ALA A 72 -2.57 -3.29 12.13
CA ALA A 72 -1.58 -2.68 13.01
C ALA A 72 -0.95 -3.72 13.98
N VAL A 73 -0.45 -4.82 13.41
CA VAL A 73 0.14 -5.95 14.13
C VAL A 73 1.54 -5.58 14.63
N PRO A 74 1.85 -5.66 15.94
CA PRO A 74 3.16 -5.31 16.46
C PRO A 74 4.30 -6.10 15.83
N TYR A 75 5.40 -5.43 15.51
CA TYR A 75 6.61 -6.12 15.09
C TYR A 75 7.17 -6.99 16.25
N PRO A 76 7.63 -8.23 15.98
CA PRO A 76 8.12 -9.15 17.01
C PRO A 76 9.24 -8.58 17.88
N THR A 77 10.20 -7.88 17.24
CA THR A 77 11.39 -7.31 17.88
C THR A 77 11.22 -5.85 18.30
N GLU A 78 10.30 -5.11 17.68
CA GLU A 78 10.06 -3.69 17.92
C GLU A 78 8.58 -3.39 18.13
N ARG A 79 8.02 -3.82 19.26
CA ARG A 79 6.56 -3.80 19.52
C ARG A 79 5.87 -2.44 19.47
N ARG A 80 6.62 -1.32 19.50
CA ARG A 80 6.07 0.03 19.32
C ARG A 80 5.76 0.34 17.86
N GLN A 81 6.46 -0.31 16.94
CA GLN A 81 6.17 -0.28 15.51
C GLN A 81 5.14 -1.36 15.19
N LYS A 82 4.31 -1.10 14.18
CA LYS A 82 3.21 -1.98 13.78
C LYS A 82 3.22 -2.14 12.27
N CYS A 83 3.06 -3.38 11.82
CA CYS A 83 2.83 -3.72 10.42
C CYS A 83 1.35 -3.49 10.12
N ASP A 84 1.05 -2.90 8.97
CA ASP A 84 -0.30 -2.43 8.66
C ASP A 84 -1.33 -3.56 8.66
N LEU A 85 -1.00 -4.71 8.07
CA LEU A 85 -1.92 -5.84 7.93
C LEU A 85 -1.25 -7.18 8.22
N ALA A 86 -1.98 -8.07 8.89
CA ALA A 86 -1.75 -9.51 8.82
C ALA A 86 -3.00 -10.21 8.28
N VAL A 87 -2.82 -11.09 7.29
CA VAL A 87 -3.90 -11.79 6.60
C VAL A 87 -3.65 -13.29 6.65
N HIS A 88 -4.62 -14.05 7.16
CA HIS A 88 -4.61 -15.51 7.09
C HIS A 88 -5.60 -15.99 6.03
N ALA A 89 -5.07 -16.51 4.92
CA ALA A 89 -5.89 -16.95 3.79
C ALA A 89 -5.31 -18.23 3.17
N GLY A 90 -6.16 -19.23 2.93
CA GLY A 90 -5.75 -20.46 2.24
C GLY A 90 -4.64 -21.27 2.95
N GLY A 91 -4.51 -21.12 4.27
CA GLY A 91 -3.43 -21.75 5.06
C GLY A 91 -2.11 -20.95 5.06
N GLU A 92 -2.02 -19.87 4.30
CA GLU A 92 -0.90 -18.94 4.34
C GLU A 92 -1.14 -17.83 5.36
N HIS A 93 -0.04 -17.28 5.87
CA HIS A 93 -0.04 -16.10 6.72
C HIS A 93 0.82 -15.01 6.07
N TRP A 94 0.20 -13.88 5.79
CA TRP A 94 0.80 -12.75 5.09
C TRP A 94 0.89 -11.53 6.00
N PHE A 95 2.03 -10.85 5.98
CA PHE A 95 2.23 -9.55 6.61
C PHE A 95 2.45 -8.52 5.50
N ILE A 96 1.65 -7.46 5.48
CA ILE A 96 1.63 -6.50 4.37
C ILE A 96 1.76 -5.09 4.94
N GLU A 97 2.81 -4.39 4.51
CA GLU A 97 2.88 -2.93 4.67
C GLU A 97 2.19 -2.28 3.47
N VAL A 98 1.40 -1.23 3.73
CA VAL A 98 0.67 -0.50 2.69
C VAL A 98 1.23 0.91 2.60
N LYS A 99 1.32 1.45 1.39
CA LYS A 99 1.67 2.84 1.13
C LYS A 99 0.74 3.47 0.11
N MET A 100 0.29 4.68 0.41
CA MET A 100 -0.53 5.49 -0.46
C MET A 100 0.33 6.50 -1.21
N TRP A 101 0.20 6.50 -2.54
CA TRP A 101 0.63 7.58 -3.41
C TRP A 101 -0.56 8.48 -3.75
N ARG A 102 -0.58 9.67 -3.14
CA ARG A 102 -1.58 10.70 -3.44
C ARG A 102 -0.87 12.03 -3.68
N LEU A 103 -0.49 12.25 -4.94
CA LEU A 103 0.19 13.47 -5.36
C LEU A 103 -0.74 14.69 -5.22
N MET A 104 -1.99 14.58 -5.63
CA MET A 104 -2.92 15.71 -5.58
C MET A 104 -3.74 15.68 -4.30
N GLY A 105 -3.88 16.81 -3.62
CA GLY A 105 -4.80 16.96 -2.48
C GLY A 105 -6.26 17.06 -2.93
N ASP A 106 -7.16 17.06 -1.94
CA ASP A 106 -8.61 17.31 -2.13
C ASP A 106 -8.90 18.60 -2.92
N ASN A 107 -8.05 19.60 -2.77
CA ASN A 107 -8.15 20.90 -3.43
C ASN A 107 -7.46 20.95 -4.81
N GLY A 108 -6.98 19.82 -5.34
CA GLY A 108 -6.26 19.78 -6.62
C GLY A 108 -4.89 20.44 -6.59
N LYS A 109 -4.28 20.65 -5.42
CA LYS A 109 -2.89 21.12 -5.31
C LYS A 109 -1.93 19.93 -5.09
N PRO A 110 -0.71 19.96 -5.65
CA PRO A 110 0.27 18.91 -5.41
C PRO A 110 0.71 18.88 -3.94
N ASN A 111 1.05 17.69 -3.48
CA ASN A 111 1.67 17.40 -2.20
C ASN A 111 3.15 17.12 -2.44
N ASP A 112 4.00 18.10 -2.17
CA ASP A 112 5.44 18.04 -2.47
C ASP A 112 6.18 16.97 -1.66
N ASP A 113 5.62 16.56 -0.50
CA ASP A 113 6.24 15.56 0.38
C ASP A 113 5.94 14.11 -0.04
N ILE A 114 5.10 13.88 -1.05
CA ILE A 114 4.61 12.52 -1.36
C ILE A 114 5.72 11.55 -1.78
N LEU A 115 6.77 12.05 -2.45
CA LEU A 115 7.93 11.25 -2.84
C LEU A 115 8.68 10.69 -1.63
N VAL A 116 8.65 11.41 -0.50
CA VAL A 116 9.30 10.97 0.74
C VAL A 116 8.65 9.69 1.25
N HIS A 117 7.32 9.57 1.14
CA HIS A 117 6.57 8.41 1.61
C HIS A 117 6.81 7.13 0.81
N VAL A 118 7.34 7.23 -0.41
CA VAL A 118 7.60 6.06 -1.26
C VAL A 118 9.10 5.78 -1.42
N LEU A 119 9.87 6.81 -1.77
CA LEU A 119 11.25 6.64 -2.25
C LEU A 119 12.32 6.94 -1.22
N SER A 120 11.97 7.57 -0.09
CA SER A 120 13.02 8.08 0.80
C SER A 120 13.87 6.96 1.38
N PRO A 121 15.21 7.05 1.35
CA PRO A 121 16.10 6.02 1.87
C PRO A 121 16.26 6.04 3.40
N TYR A 122 15.77 7.08 4.07
CA TYR A 122 16.04 7.35 5.49
C TYR A 122 14.98 6.72 6.40
N ALA A 123 15.41 5.91 7.37
CA ALA A 123 14.53 5.15 8.26
C ALA A 123 13.52 6.03 9.02
N GLN A 124 13.86 7.28 9.33
CA GLN A 124 12.99 8.21 10.05
C GLN A 124 11.73 8.58 9.24
N HIS A 125 11.81 8.50 7.91
CA HIS A 125 10.73 8.91 7.02
C HIS A 125 9.66 7.83 6.81
N ARG A 126 9.95 6.57 7.18
CA ARG A 126 8.99 5.45 7.11
C ARG A 126 8.37 5.31 5.72
N SER A 127 9.24 5.29 4.71
CA SER A 127 8.86 5.15 3.31
C SER A 127 8.60 3.69 2.95
N ALA A 128 7.94 3.45 1.82
CA ALA A 128 7.83 2.11 1.22
C ALA A 128 9.19 1.41 1.11
N LEU A 129 10.24 2.16 0.71
CA LEU A 129 11.60 1.64 0.60
C LEU A 129 12.14 1.11 1.93
N THR A 130 11.98 1.88 3.02
CA THR A 130 12.43 1.47 4.36
C THR A 130 11.55 0.38 4.96
N ASP A 131 10.26 0.36 4.60
CA ASP A 131 9.32 -0.66 5.05
C ASP A 131 9.65 -2.03 4.44
N CYS A 132 10.14 -2.10 3.19
CA CYS A 132 10.67 -3.34 2.60
C CYS A 132 11.79 -3.96 3.47
N GLU A 133 12.76 -3.15 3.89
CA GLU A 133 13.90 -3.62 4.70
C GLU A 133 13.45 -4.05 6.08
N LYS A 134 12.65 -3.20 6.74
CA LYS A 134 12.10 -3.44 8.07
C LYS A 134 11.26 -4.71 8.09
N LEU A 135 10.35 -4.87 7.14
CA LEU A 135 9.47 -6.03 7.05
C LEU A 135 10.26 -7.30 6.74
N SER A 136 11.25 -7.25 5.84
CA SER A 136 12.13 -8.38 5.56
C SER A 136 12.87 -8.87 6.81
N ARG A 137 13.33 -7.95 7.67
CA ARG A 137 14.08 -8.21 8.92
C ARG A 137 13.22 -8.52 10.15
N SER A 138 11.91 -8.35 10.06
CA SER A 138 10.95 -8.32 11.19
C SER A 138 10.88 -9.57 12.08
N GLY A 139 11.40 -10.72 11.65
CA GLY A 139 11.22 -12.00 12.35
C GLY A 139 9.79 -12.57 12.27
N PHE A 140 8.86 -11.93 11.55
CA PHE A 140 7.54 -12.50 11.30
C PHE A 140 7.64 -13.87 10.61
N THR A 141 6.88 -14.85 11.11
CA THR A 141 6.74 -16.18 10.52
C THR A 141 5.56 -16.18 9.55
N GLY A 142 5.87 -15.97 8.27
CA GLY A 142 4.88 -15.86 7.20
C GLY A 142 5.48 -15.20 5.96
N ARG A 143 4.66 -15.08 4.92
CA ARG A 143 5.00 -14.34 3.69
C ARG A 143 4.86 -12.85 3.96
N LYS A 144 5.64 -12.04 3.25
CA LYS A 144 5.75 -10.59 3.49
C LYS A 144 5.54 -9.86 2.17
N ALA A 145 4.77 -8.78 2.19
CA ALA A 145 4.53 -7.99 0.99
C ALA A 145 4.57 -6.50 1.29
N ILE A 146 4.90 -5.73 0.26
CA ILE A 146 4.68 -4.29 0.20
C ILE A 146 3.58 -4.04 -0.83
N LEU A 147 2.58 -3.26 -0.46
CA LEU A 147 1.51 -2.81 -1.32
C LEU A 147 1.62 -1.30 -1.50
N ILE A 148 1.62 -0.83 -2.73
CA ILE A 148 1.53 0.60 -3.05
C ILE A 148 0.28 0.80 -3.87
N TYR A 149 -0.64 1.64 -3.42
CA TYR A 149 -1.75 2.10 -4.25
C TYR A 149 -1.66 3.60 -4.44
N GLY A 150 -2.17 4.10 -5.56
CA GLY A 150 -2.18 5.54 -5.78
C GLY A 150 -3.15 5.99 -6.84
N TYR A 151 -3.33 7.30 -6.90
CA TYR A 151 -4.21 7.96 -7.86
C TYR A 151 -3.39 8.55 -9.01
N GLU A 152 -3.90 8.43 -10.23
CA GLU A 152 -3.32 9.09 -11.39
C GLU A 152 -3.51 10.61 -11.31
N ALA A 153 -2.56 11.35 -11.86
CA ALA A 153 -2.64 12.79 -12.02
C ALA A 153 -2.11 13.18 -13.41
N GLU A 154 -2.81 14.11 -14.07
CA GLU A 154 -2.46 14.54 -15.42
C GLU A 154 -1.04 15.10 -15.49
N GLY A 155 -0.21 14.55 -16.37
CA GLY A 155 1.21 14.93 -16.50
C GLY A 155 2.15 14.32 -15.45
N TRP A 156 1.61 13.59 -14.47
CA TRP A 156 2.37 12.97 -13.37
C TRP A 156 1.98 11.49 -13.22
N PRO A 157 2.30 10.65 -14.21
CA PRO A 157 1.85 9.27 -14.23
C PRO A 157 2.40 8.50 -13.03
N LEU A 158 1.53 7.73 -12.37
CA LEU A 158 1.88 6.90 -11.21
C LEU A 158 2.98 5.88 -11.56
N SER A 159 3.01 5.39 -12.80
CA SER A 159 4.01 4.41 -13.24
C SER A 159 5.46 4.87 -13.02
N LEU A 160 5.76 6.17 -13.17
CA LEU A 160 7.12 6.68 -13.01
C LEU A 160 7.64 6.54 -11.57
N VAL A 161 6.79 6.82 -10.57
CA VAL A 161 7.20 6.63 -9.17
C VAL A 161 7.31 5.16 -8.83
N ILE A 162 6.46 4.31 -9.41
CA ILE A 162 6.52 2.86 -9.22
C ILE A 162 7.82 2.29 -9.80
N ASP A 163 8.23 2.72 -11.00
CA ASP A 163 9.49 2.31 -11.61
C ASP A 163 10.71 2.76 -10.80
N ALA A 164 10.68 4.00 -10.29
CA ALA A 164 11.71 4.50 -9.39
C ALA A 164 11.78 3.67 -8.09
N PHE A 165 10.62 3.37 -7.48
CA PHE A 165 10.52 2.53 -6.30
C PHE A 165 11.11 1.15 -6.55
N GLN A 166 10.68 0.45 -7.61
CA GLN A 166 11.17 -0.89 -7.94
C GLN A 166 12.69 -0.91 -8.12
N THR A 167 13.23 0.09 -8.83
CA THR A 167 14.66 0.22 -9.07
C THR A 167 15.43 0.36 -7.77
N LEU A 168 14.99 1.26 -6.88
CA LEU A 168 15.62 1.49 -5.59
C LEU A 168 15.44 0.30 -4.63
N ALA A 169 14.24 -0.25 -4.53
CA ALA A 169 13.91 -1.33 -3.61
C ALA A 169 14.71 -2.61 -3.91
N ARG A 170 14.97 -2.92 -5.19
CA ARG A 170 15.79 -4.08 -5.60
C ARG A 170 17.24 -4.01 -5.09
N THR A 171 17.76 -2.81 -4.82
CA THR A 171 19.10 -2.66 -4.21
C THR A 171 19.16 -3.11 -2.75
N ARG A 172 18.00 -3.22 -2.09
CA ARG A 172 17.86 -3.49 -0.65
C ARG A 172 17.16 -4.81 -0.34
N THR A 173 16.20 -5.20 -1.17
CA THR A 173 15.33 -6.35 -0.97
C THR A 173 15.07 -7.06 -2.30
N HIS A 174 15.09 -8.38 -2.30
CA HIS A 174 14.65 -9.20 -3.43
C HIS A 174 13.13 -9.13 -3.53
N LEU A 175 12.63 -8.50 -4.58
CA LEU A 175 11.20 -8.41 -4.88
C LEU A 175 10.77 -9.52 -5.85
N SER A 176 9.56 -10.03 -5.68
CA SER A 176 8.90 -10.84 -6.71
C SER A 176 8.60 -10.02 -7.99
N GLU A 177 7.99 -10.67 -8.98
CA GLU A 177 7.29 -9.96 -10.04
C GLU A 177 6.20 -9.04 -9.45
N CYS A 178 6.04 -7.86 -10.04
CA CYS A 178 5.01 -6.91 -9.67
C CYS A 178 3.64 -7.45 -10.04
N GLN A 179 2.74 -7.51 -9.06
CA GLN A 179 1.32 -7.73 -9.29
C GLN A 179 0.63 -6.37 -9.34
N SER A 180 -0.22 -6.12 -10.33
CA SER A 180 -0.93 -4.85 -10.45
C SER A 180 -2.39 -5.01 -10.85
N ALA A 181 -3.21 -4.04 -10.43
CA ALA A 181 -4.59 -3.88 -10.84
C ALA A 181 -4.95 -2.40 -10.89
N SER A 182 -5.58 -1.95 -11.98
CA SER A 182 -6.07 -0.58 -12.14
C SER A 182 -7.48 -0.43 -11.58
N PHE A 183 -7.83 0.80 -11.22
CA PHE A 183 -9.20 1.20 -10.90
C PHE A 183 -9.48 2.57 -11.49
N ASP A 184 -10.74 2.82 -11.78
CA ASP A 184 -11.24 4.02 -12.44
C ASP A 184 -12.68 4.33 -12.00
N GLU A 185 -13.22 5.43 -12.51
CA GLU A 185 -14.60 5.87 -12.27
C GLU A 185 -14.90 6.15 -10.79
N LEU A 186 -13.89 6.57 -10.02
CA LEU A 186 -14.10 7.04 -8.65
C LEU A 186 -14.83 8.39 -8.65
N CYS A 187 -15.63 8.66 -7.61
CA CYS A 187 -16.52 9.81 -7.54
C CYS A 187 -15.83 11.13 -7.17
N HIS A 188 -14.63 11.08 -6.58
CA HIS A 188 -13.91 12.29 -6.17
C HIS A 188 -13.36 13.04 -7.39
N PRO A 189 -13.58 14.36 -7.54
CA PRO A 189 -13.27 15.08 -8.79
C PRO A 189 -11.78 15.16 -9.15
N ILE A 190 -10.89 14.92 -8.19
CA ILE A 190 -9.43 14.91 -8.42
C ILE A 190 -8.88 13.48 -8.47
N HIS A 191 -9.52 12.52 -7.78
CA HIS A 191 -8.96 11.19 -7.53
C HIS A 191 -9.78 10.16 -8.29
N LEU A 192 -9.88 10.32 -9.62
CA LEU A 192 -10.83 9.61 -10.48
C LEU A 192 -10.40 8.18 -10.84
N SER A 193 -9.09 7.92 -10.86
CA SER A 193 -8.52 6.63 -11.28
C SER A 193 -7.14 6.43 -10.65
N GLY A 194 -6.61 5.23 -10.79
CA GLY A 194 -5.36 4.84 -10.16
C GLY A 194 -5.02 3.38 -10.38
N ALA A 195 -4.03 2.91 -9.62
CA ALA A 195 -3.64 1.51 -9.62
C ALA A 195 -3.10 1.08 -8.26
N VAL A 196 -3.18 -0.23 -8.03
CA VAL A 196 -2.61 -0.95 -6.90
C VAL A 196 -1.47 -1.81 -7.43
N TYR A 197 -0.34 -1.81 -6.72
CA TYR A 197 0.86 -2.58 -7.02
C TYR A 197 1.28 -3.35 -5.79
N GLY A 198 1.69 -4.60 -5.97
CA GLY A 198 2.11 -5.48 -4.88
C GLY A 198 3.34 -6.30 -5.25
N TRP A 199 4.26 -6.43 -4.28
CA TRP A 199 5.43 -7.29 -4.40
C TRP A 199 5.57 -8.12 -3.14
N GLU A 200 5.86 -9.41 -3.30
CA GLU A 200 6.36 -10.22 -2.21
C GLU A 200 7.84 -9.90 -1.94
N LEU A 201 8.21 -9.85 -0.66
CA LEU A 201 9.57 -9.67 -0.20
C LEU A 201 10.22 -11.04 0.00
N LEU A 202 11.06 -11.45 -0.95
CA LEU A 202 11.67 -12.78 -1.02
C LEU A 202 12.94 -12.92 -0.17
N GLY A 203 13.47 -11.81 0.33
CA GLY A 203 14.68 -11.77 1.15
C GLY A 203 15.41 -10.45 1.02
N ILE A 204 16.44 -10.25 1.85
CA ILE A 204 17.26 -9.03 1.81
C ILE A 204 18.32 -9.18 0.72
N THR A 205 18.48 -8.16 -0.13
CA THR A 205 19.64 -8.11 -1.04
C THR A 205 20.87 -7.80 -0.20
N PRO A 206 21.98 -8.55 -0.30
CA PRO A 206 23.22 -8.21 0.37
C PRO A 206 23.64 -6.79 -0.03
N HIS A 207 23.44 -5.83 0.86
CA HIS A 207 23.75 -4.43 0.57
C HIS A 207 25.26 -4.27 0.46
N MET A 208 25.74 -3.48 -0.50
CA MET A 208 27.09 -2.92 -0.43
C MET A 208 27.25 -2.21 0.91
N ASP A 209 28.18 -2.67 1.74
CA ASP A 209 28.40 -2.13 3.07
C ASP A 209 28.82 -0.65 3.01
N VAL A 210 27.85 0.27 3.19
CA VAL A 210 28.06 1.72 3.12
C VAL A 210 28.87 2.22 4.32
N SER A 211 29.03 1.41 5.37
CA SER A 211 29.95 1.72 6.47
C SER A 211 31.43 1.72 6.04
N LYS A 212 31.73 1.27 4.81
CA LYS A 212 33.05 1.35 4.17
C LYS A 212 33.27 2.59 3.31
N LEU A 213 32.31 3.52 3.27
CA LEU A 213 32.39 4.77 2.51
C LEU A 213 32.64 6.01 3.40
N GLN A 214 33.07 5.80 4.66
CA GLN A 214 33.54 6.86 5.56
C GLN A 214 35.06 6.90 5.62
#